data_AF-A0A9D1URF3-F1
#
_entry.id   AF-A0A9D1URF3-F1
#
_cell.length_a   1.000
_cell.length_b   1.000
_cell.length_c   1.000
_cell.angle_alpha   90.00
_cell.angle_beta   90.00
_cell.angle_gamma   90.00
#
_symmetry.space_group_name_H-M   'P 1'
#
loop_
_entity.id
_entity.type
_entity.pdbx_description
1 polymer ?
#
loop_
_entity_poly.entity_id
_entity_poly.type
_entity_poly.pdbx_seq_one_letter_code
_entity_poly.pdbx_strand_id
1 'polypeptide(L)'
;ATMQAFKQRAIKEDKEVMPDEDPDTGEPIDYDAIFTADPGAIWRVPRTAEIWESGNLDLTPIWTGLDRAIQILSAVTFTPLAMFQQDGANQSAAGATFARESRTFKVEDRQPRLAVALERALAMIFRLRDADDSRADAANLSVVWKPAERYSLAEKSDAMTKLTALPWEARMVDVMQYSAADVERMKRQRLDDMTSEMMASFDQQNPDGLPVGAPAAAGTEGTEEADKSLNTRAVALGALIRAGVLPKSAAEQTGFQNLNFWDNARPITIRDHGE
;
A
#
# COMPACT_ATOMS: atom_id res chain seq x y z
N ALA A 1 -42.53 -17.61 -13.64
CA ALA A 1 -41.70 -17.06 -14.74
C ALA A 1 -40.86 -18.12 -15.45
N THR A 2 -40.45 -19.21 -14.78
CA THR A 2 -39.54 -20.23 -15.32
C THR A 2 -40.11 -21.06 -16.49
N MET A 3 -41.43 -21.18 -16.63
CA MET A 3 -42.06 -22.06 -17.65
C MET A 3 -42.32 -21.40 -19.00
N GLN A 4 -42.19 -20.08 -19.12
CA GLN A 4 -42.45 -19.36 -20.39
C GLN A 4 -41.23 -19.42 -21.34
N ALA A 5 -40.05 -19.73 -20.80
CA ALA A 5 -38.80 -19.79 -21.55
C ALA A 5 -38.47 -21.20 -22.05
N PHE A 6 -39.38 -22.16 -21.98
CA PHE A 6 -39.20 -23.46 -22.60
C PHE A 6 -40.28 -23.64 -23.65
N LYS A 7 -39.92 -24.19 -24.81
CA LYS A 7 -40.91 -24.48 -25.85
C LYS A 7 -41.94 -25.46 -25.30
N GLN A 8 -43.17 -25.00 -25.20
CA GLN A 8 -44.29 -25.82 -24.79
C GLN A 8 -44.85 -26.50 -26.04
N ARG A 9 -44.99 -27.82 -25.96
CA ARG A 9 -45.66 -28.62 -26.98
C ARG A 9 -46.97 -29.09 -26.41
N ALA A 10 -48.06 -28.80 -27.12
CA ALA A 10 -49.40 -29.23 -26.73
C ALA A 10 -50.05 -29.94 -27.91
N ILE A 11 -50.80 -30.99 -27.60
CA ILE A 11 -51.66 -31.66 -28.58
C ILE A 11 -53.05 -31.06 -28.37
N LYS A 12 -53.58 -30.42 -29.40
CA LYS A 12 -54.91 -29.84 -29.38
C LYS A 12 -55.86 -30.82 -30.06
N GLU A 13 -56.64 -31.51 -29.25
CA GLU A 13 -57.69 -32.42 -29.70
C GLU A 13 -58.94 -32.30 -28.82
N ASP A 14 -60.08 -32.69 -29.38
CA ASP A 14 -61.35 -32.74 -28.65
C ASP A 14 -61.34 -33.87 -27.61
N LYS A 15 -62.04 -33.64 -26.48
CA LYS A 15 -62.15 -34.58 -25.35
C LYS A 15 -62.76 -35.94 -25.72
N GLU A 16 -63.43 -36.03 -26.86
CA GLU A 16 -63.96 -37.29 -27.37
C GLU A 16 -62.86 -38.19 -27.96
N VAL A 17 -61.75 -37.61 -28.40
CA VAL A 17 -60.61 -38.32 -29.00
C VAL A 17 -59.49 -38.56 -27.97
N MET A 18 -59.34 -37.67 -26.99
CA MET A 18 -58.49 -37.84 -25.80
C MET A 18 -59.32 -37.66 -24.53
N PRO A 19 -59.97 -38.73 -24.03
CA PRO A 19 -60.79 -38.67 -22.82
C PRO A 19 -59.91 -38.58 -21.55
N ASP A 20 -60.39 -37.89 -20.52
CA ASP A 20 -59.65 -37.72 -19.25
C ASP A 20 -59.59 -39.03 -18.42
N GLU A 21 -60.49 -39.97 -18.70
CA GLU A 21 -60.64 -41.27 -18.02
C GLU A 21 -60.72 -42.40 -19.06
N ASP A 22 -60.20 -43.57 -18.69
CA ASP A 22 -60.25 -44.76 -19.53
C ASP A 22 -61.72 -45.24 -19.65
N PRO A 23 -62.27 -45.33 -20.88
CA PRO A 23 -63.67 -45.69 -21.11
C PRO A 23 -64.03 -47.11 -20.64
N ASP A 24 -63.06 -48.01 -20.47
CA ASP A 24 -63.30 -49.39 -20.06
C ASP A 24 -63.13 -49.61 -18.54
N THR A 25 -62.25 -48.84 -17.90
CA THR A 25 -61.88 -49.04 -16.48
C THR A 25 -62.32 -47.88 -15.56
N GLY A 26 -62.62 -46.70 -16.12
CA GLY A 26 -63.00 -45.51 -15.37
C GLY A 26 -61.85 -44.90 -14.55
N GLU A 27 -60.62 -45.35 -14.74
CA GLU A 27 -59.44 -44.78 -14.08
C GLU A 27 -58.94 -43.54 -14.85
N PRO A 28 -58.42 -42.51 -14.15
CA PRO A 28 -57.87 -41.33 -14.79
C PRO A 28 -56.63 -41.71 -15.61
N ILE A 29 -56.59 -41.29 -16.88
CA ILE A 29 -55.46 -41.59 -17.75
C ILE A 29 -54.28 -40.67 -17.39
N ASP A 30 -53.16 -41.27 -17.00
CA ASP A 30 -51.91 -40.54 -16.77
C ASP A 30 -51.23 -40.21 -18.12
N TYR A 31 -51.60 -39.06 -18.67
CA TYR A 31 -51.02 -38.54 -19.90
C TYR A 31 -49.56 -38.10 -19.76
N ASP A 32 -49.08 -37.80 -18.54
CA ASP A 32 -47.68 -37.40 -18.29
C ASP A 32 -46.74 -38.60 -18.44
N ALA A 33 -47.19 -39.81 -18.07
CA ALA A 33 -46.46 -41.06 -18.29
C ALA A 33 -46.46 -41.52 -19.76
N ILE A 34 -47.49 -41.17 -20.53
CA ILE A 34 -47.64 -41.54 -21.95
C ILE A 34 -46.89 -40.58 -22.87
N PHE A 35 -46.93 -39.28 -22.58
CA PHE A 35 -46.27 -38.22 -23.35
C PHE A 35 -45.00 -37.72 -22.67
N THR A 36 -44.05 -38.62 -22.47
CA THR A 36 -42.75 -38.25 -21.89
C THR A 36 -41.97 -37.33 -22.83
N ALA A 37 -41.44 -36.23 -22.30
CA ALA A 37 -40.60 -35.27 -23.02
C ALA A 37 -39.13 -35.72 -23.18
N ASP A 38 -38.89 -37.03 -23.34
CA ASP A 38 -37.56 -37.60 -23.58
C ASP A 38 -37.18 -37.44 -25.07
N PRO A 39 -35.96 -36.98 -25.42
CA PRO A 39 -35.48 -36.93 -26.80
C PRO A 39 -35.56 -38.26 -27.57
N GLY A 40 -35.70 -39.41 -26.89
CA GLY A 40 -35.92 -40.72 -27.51
C GLY A 40 -37.39 -41.16 -27.63
N ALA A 41 -38.35 -40.41 -27.11
CA ALA A 41 -39.76 -40.81 -27.08
C ALA A 41 -40.47 -40.55 -28.41
N ILE A 42 -41.17 -41.56 -28.92
CA ILE A 42 -42.03 -41.44 -30.11
C ILE A 42 -43.48 -41.36 -29.63
N TRP A 43 -44.09 -40.19 -29.82
CA TRP A 43 -45.50 -39.97 -29.47
C TRP A 43 -46.41 -40.53 -30.57
N ARG A 44 -47.37 -41.37 -30.18
CA ARG A 44 -48.42 -41.85 -31.08
C ARG A 44 -49.65 -40.98 -30.89
N VAL A 45 -49.93 -40.13 -31.86
CA VAL A 45 -51.08 -39.22 -31.85
C VAL A 45 -52.11 -39.59 -32.92
N PRO A 46 -53.41 -39.32 -32.69
CA PRO A 46 -54.46 -39.47 -33.69
C PRO A 46 -54.17 -38.66 -34.96
N ARG A 47 -54.66 -39.14 -36.11
CA ARG A 47 -54.42 -38.49 -37.41
C ARG A 47 -55.03 -37.08 -37.52
N THR A 48 -56.04 -36.79 -36.71
CA THR A 48 -56.74 -35.49 -36.65
C THR A 48 -56.04 -34.47 -35.75
N ALA A 49 -55.00 -34.88 -35.00
CA ALA A 49 -54.47 -34.09 -33.90
C ALA A 49 -53.58 -32.95 -34.37
N GLU A 50 -53.92 -31.73 -33.96
CA GLU A 50 -53.09 -30.56 -34.20
C GLU A 50 -52.00 -30.47 -33.12
N ILE A 51 -50.74 -30.64 -33.53
CA ILE A 51 -49.58 -30.41 -32.64
C ILE A 51 -49.27 -28.92 -32.67
N TRP A 52 -49.44 -28.26 -31.52
CA TRP A 52 -49.04 -26.87 -31.32
C TRP A 52 -47.68 -26.82 -30.62
N GLU A 53 -46.75 -26.05 -31.18
CA GLU A 53 -45.49 -25.68 -30.53
C GLU A 53 -45.50 -24.17 -30.28
N SER A 54 -45.26 -23.76 -29.02
CA SER A 54 -45.07 -22.35 -28.70
C SER A 54 -43.89 -21.78 -29.50
N GLY A 55 -43.92 -20.48 -29.84
CA GLY A 55 -43.00 -19.80 -30.75
C GLY A 55 -41.49 -19.87 -30.41
N ASN A 56 -40.70 -18.97 -31.02
CA ASN A 56 -39.25 -19.02 -30.89
C ASN A 56 -38.82 -18.88 -29.41
N LEU A 57 -37.80 -19.66 -29.04
CA LEU A 57 -37.22 -19.66 -27.70
C LEU A 57 -36.47 -18.35 -27.47
N ASP A 58 -37.02 -17.43 -26.69
CA ASP A 58 -36.32 -16.21 -26.29
C ASP A 58 -35.79 -16.32 -24.86
N LEU A 59 -34.47 -16.49 -24.74
CA LEU A 59 -33.76 -16.52 -23.47
C LEU A 59 -33.32 -15.13 -23.00
N THR A 60 -33.53 -14.08 -23.80
CA THR A 60 -33.12 -12.70 -23.48
C THR A 60 -33.66 -12.21 -22.12
N PRO A 61 -34.91 -12.51 -21.72
CA PRO A 61 -35.41 -12.13 -20.39
C PRO A 61 -34.68 -12.82 -19.23
N ILE A 62 -34.19 -14.05 -19.44
CA ILE A 62 -33.41 -14.78 -18.44
C ILE A 62 -32.00 -14.19 -18.34
N TRP A 63 -31.35 -13.95 -19.48
CA TRP A 63 -30.01 -13.35 -19.52
C TRP A 63 -29.99 -11.95 -18.90
N THR A 64 -30.93 -11.09 -19.28
CA THR A 64 -31.08 -9.75 -18.70
C THR A 64 -31.38 -9.78 -17.20
N GLY A 65 -32.19 -10.73 -16.74
CA GLY A 65 -32.44 -10.96 -15.31
C GLY A 65 -31.17 -11.37 -14.55
N LEU A 66 -30.37 -12.27 -15.14
CA LEU A 66 -29.09 -12.71 -14.57
C LEU A 66 -28.08 -11.56 -14.51
N ASP A 67 -27.94 -10.78 -15.58
CA ASP A 67 -27.07 -9.61 -15.61
C ASP A 67 -27.45 -8.59 -14.53
N ARG A 68 -28.75 -8.37 -14.33
CA ARG A 68 -29.23 -7.49 -13.27
C ARG A 68 -28.91 -8.03 -11.88
N ALA A 69 -29.06 -9.34 -11.67
CA ALA A 69 -28.68 -9.98 -10.41
C ALA A 69 -27.18 -9.85 -10.13
N ILE A 70 -26.33 -10.03 -11.16
CA ILE A 70 -24.87 -9.85 -11.06
C ILE A 70 -24.53 -8.39 -10.75
N GLN A 71 -25.21 -7.41 -11.36
CA GLN A 71 -25.04 -6.00 -11.05
C GLN A 71 -25.38 -5.69 -9.58
N ILE A 72 -26.52 -6.18 -9.08
CA ILE A 72 -26.92 -5.98 -7.69
C ILE A 72 -25.91 -6.63 -6.74
N LEU A 73 -25.52 -7.88 -7.03
CA LEU A 73 -24.49 -8.56 -6.25
C LEU A 73 -23.20 -7.74 -6.21
N SER A 74 -22.73 -7.27 -7.37
CA SER A 74 -21.51 -6.48 -7.49
C SER A 74 -21.54 -5.19 -6.68
N ALA A 75 -22.70 -4.53 -6.61
CA ALA A 75 -22.92 -3.33 -5.82
C ALA A 75 -22.89 -3.63 -4.32
N VAL A 76 -23.51 -4.74 -3.88
CA VAL A 76 -23.54 -5.13 -2.46
C VAL A 76 -22.18 -5.65 -1.97
N THR A 77 -21.46 -6.38 -2.82
CA THR A 77 -20.16 -6.95 -2.45
C THR A 77 -18.99 -6.01 -2.69
N PHE A 78 -19.22 -4.81 -3.21
CA PHE A 78 -18.17 -3.87 -3.65
C PHE A 78 -17.12 -4.57 -4.54
N THR A 79 -17.58 -5.46 -5.42
CA THR A 79 -16.71 -6.15 -6.39
C THR A 79 -16.90 -5.48 -7.74
N PRO A 80 -15.87 -4.83 -8.31
CA PRO A 80 -16.01 -4.08 -9.55
C PRO A 80 -16.54 -4.94 -10.71
N LEU A 81 -17.67 -4.54 -11.29
CA LEU A 81 -18.26 -5.20 -12.46
C LEU A 81 -17.45 -4.94 -13.75
N ALA A 82 -16.53 -3.98 -13.72
CA ALA A 82 -15.69 -3.63 -14.87
C ALA A 82 -14.88 -4.81 -15.44
N MET A 83 -14.69 -5.89 -14.67
CA MET A 83 -14.04 -7.11 -15.16
C MET A 83 -14.97 -8.05 -15.95
N PHE A 84 -16.29 -7.92 -15.78
CA PHE A 84 -17.29 -8.81 -16.39
C PHE A 84 -17.99 -8.17 -17.59
N GLN A 85 -18.17 -6.85 -17.58
CA GLN A 85 -18.74 -6.13 -18.72
C GLN A 85 -17.64 -5.57 -19.61
N GLN A 86 -17.39 -6.23 -20.74
CA GLN A 86 -16.46 -5.79 -21.79
C GLN A 86 -16.98 -4.58 -22.59
N ASP A 87 -18.18 -4.10 -22.30
CA ASP A 87 -18.72 -2.92 -22.95
C ASP A 87 -18.09 -1.64 -22.35
N GLY A 88 -16.83 -1.42 -22.71
CA GLY A 88 -16.05 -0.24 -22.34
C GLY A 88 -16.63 1.07 -22.88
N ALA A 89 -17.73 1.02 -23.65
CA ALA A 89 -18.41 2.19 -24.20
C ALA A 89 -19.22 2.98 -23.15
N ASN A 90 -19.74 2.31 -22.10
CA ASN A 90 -20.62 2.95 -21.10
C ASN A 90 -19.99 3.11 -19.71
N GLN A 91 -18.72 2.74 -19.54
CA GLN A 91 -18.01 3.00 -18.29
C GLN A 91 -17.47 4.43 -18.30
N SER A 92 -18.18 5.35 -17.65
CA SER A 92 -17.64 6.69 -17.41
C SER A 92 -16.36 6.57 -16.57
N ALA A 93 -15.36 7.42 -16.86
CA ALA A 93 -14.12 7.46 -16.09
C ALA A 93 -14.39 7.64 -14.58
N ALA A 94 -15.41 8.42 -14.22
CA ALA A 94 -15.87 8.57 -12.85
C ALA A 94 -16.41 7.26 -12.25
N GLY A 95 -17.22 6.50 -13.00
CA GLY A 95 -17.74 5.20 -12.57
C GLY A 95 -16.64 4.17 -12.33
N ALA A 96 -15.58 4.19 -13.15
CA ALA A 96 -14.41 3.35 -12.95
C ALA A 96 -13.61 3.72 -11.69
N THR A 97 -13.47 5.02 -11.40
CA THR A 97 -12.85 5.51 -10.17
C THR A 97 -13.66 5.11 -8.93
N PHE A 98 -14.98 5.31 -8.93
CA PHE A 98 -15.84 4.88 -7.81
C PHE A 98 -15.77 3.37 -7.55
N ALA A 99 -15.68 2.56 -8.62
CA ALA A 99 -15.54 1.11 -8.48
C ALA A 99 -14.17 0.72 -7.87
N ARG A 100 -13.09 1.43 -8.23
CA ARG A 100 -11.77 1.24 -7.61
C ARG A 100 -11.77 1.65 -6.14
N GLU A 101 -12.31 2.83 -5.82
CA GLU A 101 -12.43 3.35 -4.46
C GLU A 101 -13.21 2.38 -3.55
N SER A 102 -14.36 1.90 -4.02
CA SER A 102 -15.18 0.90 -3.32
C SER A 102 -14.40 -0.38 -3.00
N ARG A 103 -13.58 -0.85 -3.95
CA ARG A 103 -12.72 -2.02 -3.76
C ARG A 103 -11.59 -1.73 -2.77
N THR A 104 -10.96 -0.56 -2.84
CA THR A 104 -9.92 -0.12 -1.91
C THR A 104 -10.46 -0.10 -0.49
N PHE A 105 -11.62 0.55 -0.28
CA PHE A 105 -12.30 0.60 1.01
C PHE A 105 -12.59 -0.80 1.57
N LYS A 106 -13.06 -1.72 0.71
CA LYS A 106 -13.27 -3.11 1.11
C LYS A 106 -11.97 -3.80 1.53
N VAL A 107 -10.85 -3.57 0.84
CA VAL A 107 -9.56 -4.17 1.22
C VAL A 107 -9.08 -3.60 2.55
N GLU A 108 -9.16 -2.29 2.72
CA GLU A 108 -8.75 -1.60 3.95
C GLU A 108 -9.62 -1.99 5.15
N ASP A 109 -10.91 -2.27 4.98
CA ASP A 109 -11.76 -2.85 6.03
C ASP A 109 -11.31 -4.27 6.45
N ARG A 110 -10.72 -5.05 5.55
CA ARG A 110 -10.30 -6.44 5.84
C ARG A 110 -8.89 -6.57 6.38
N GLN A 111 -8.01 -5.64 6.06
CA GLN A 111 -6.65 -5.58 6.58
C GLN A 111 -6.57 -5.67 8.13
N PRO A 112 -7.28 -4.83 8.92
CA PRO A 112 -7.21 -4.90 10.38
C PRO A 112 -7.87 -6.17 10.92
N ARG A 113 -8.93 -6.67 10.26
CA ARG A 113 -9.58 -7.93 10.67
C ARG A 113 -8.64 -9.12 10.53
N LEU A 114 -7.85 -9.14 9.45
CA LEU A 114 -6.85 -10.19 9.22
C LEU A 114 -5.59 -9.96 10.08
N ALA A 115 -5.21 -8.70 10.33
CA ALA A 115 -4.08 -8.34 11.18
C ALA A 115 -4.16 -9.00 12.55
N VAL A 116 -5.31 -8.94 13.21
CA VAL A 116 -5.51 -9.54 14.55
C VAL A 116 -5.21 -11.04 14.56
N ALA A 117 -5.62 -11.77 13.52
CA ALA A 117 -5.34 -13.20 13.42
C ALA A 117 -3.85 -13.47 13.21
N LEU A 118 -3.18 -12.66 12.39
CA LEU A 118 -1.75 -12.77 12.11
C LEU A 118 -0.90 -12.38 13.32
N GLU A 119 -1.25 -11.32 14.05
CA GLU A 119 -0.60 -10.88 15.29
C GLU A 119 -0.63 -11.98 16.35
N ARG A 120 -1.78 -12.64 16.51
CA ARG A 120 -1.91 -13.79 17.42
C ARG A 120 -1.06 -14.98 16.98
N ALA A 121 -1.05 -15.27 15.67
CA ALA A 121 -0.21 -16.35 15.13
C ALA A 121 1.28 -16.08 15.38
N LEU A 122 1.73 -14.84 15.14
CA LEU A 122 3.10 -14.42 15.41
C LEU A 122 3.45 -14.48 16.89
N ALA A 123 2.55 -14.02 17.77
CA ALA A 123 2.73 -14.13 19.21
C ALA A 123 2.93 -15.60 19.64
N MET A 124 2.12 -16.52 19.13
CA MET A 124 2.27 -17.96 19.39
C MET A 124 3.60 -18.52 18.88
N ILE A 125 4.06 -18.10 17.69
CA ILE A 125 5.36 -18.49 17.15
C ILE A 125 6.49 -18.01 18.05
N PHE A 126 6.43 -16.78 18.56
CA PHE A 126 7.44 -16.27 19.49
C PHE A 126 7.44 -17.05 20.81
N ARG A 127 6.27 -17.35 21.39
CA ARG A 127 6.16 -18.19 22.60
C ARG A 127 6.71 -19.60 22.42
N LEU A 128 6.52 -20.17 21.23
CA LEU A 128 7.03 -21.50 20.91
C LEU A 128 8.56 -21.53 20.84
N ARG A 129 9.18 -20.45 20.32
CA ARG A 129 10.63 -20.34 20.27
C ARG A 129 11.21 -20.12 21.66
N ASP A 130 10.63 -19.21 22.41
CA ASP A 130 11.08 -18.84 23.76
C ASP A 130 9.89 -18.33 24.58
N ALA A 131 9.65 -18.95 25.74
CA ALA A 131 8.48 -18.69 26.56
C ALA A 131 8.48 -17.28 27.18
N ASP A 132 9.68 -16.72 27.42
CA ASP A 132 9.87 -15.40 28.05
C ASP A 132 10.20 -14.29 27.04
N ASP A 133 9.98 -14.53 25.74
CA ASP A 133 10.21 -13.51 24.72
C ASP A 133 9.21 -12.36 24.87
N SER A 134 9.71 -11.15 25.11
CA SER A 134 8.90 -9.93 25.25
C SER A 134 8.09 -9.58 24.00
N ARG A 135 8.49 -10.09 22.82
CA ARG A 135 7.74 -9.95 21.55
C ARG A 135 6.54 -10.89 21.46
N ALA A 136 6.43 -11.86 22.37
CA ALA A 136 5.38 -12.85 22.38
C ALA A 136 4.06 -12.36 22.99
N ASP A 137 4.02 -11.09 23.37
CA ASP A 137 2.79 -10.39 23.71
C ASP A 137 2.10 -9.86 22.45
N ALA A 138 0.91 -10.38 22.17
CA ALA A 138 0.10 -9.97 21.02
C ALA A 138 -0.32 -8.49 21.11
N ALA A 139 -0.37 -7.89 22.30
CA ALA A 139 -0.69 -6.47 22.45
C ALA A 139 0.42 -5.55 21.95
N ASN A 140 1.67 -6.04 21.89
CA ASN A 140 2.84 -5.30 21.43
C ASN A 140 3.18 -5.58 19.96
N LEU A 141 2.39 -6.42 19.28
CA LEU A 141 2.56 -6.71 17.87
C LEU A 141 1.51 -5.97 17.06
N SER A 142 1.95 -5.30 16.00
CA SER A 142 1.07 -4.70 15.00
C SER A 142 1.48 -5.12 13.60
N VAL A 143 0.51 -5.53 12.80
CA VAL A 143 0.74 -5.85 11.39
C VAL A 143 0.49 -4.61 10.55
N VAL A 144 1.56 -4.12 9.91
CA VAL A 144 1.49 -3.00 8.97
C VAL A 144 1.32 -3.52 7.55
N TRP A 145 0.22 -3.14 6.90
CA TRP A 145 -0.04 -3.46 5.50
C TRP A 145 0.48 -2.34 4.59
N LYS A 146 0.85 -2.68 3.36
CA LYS A 146 1.00 -1.67 2.32
C LYS A 146 -0.39 -1.10 1.97
N PRO A 147 -0.48 0.20 1.59
CA PRO A 147 -1.73 0.79 1.14
C PRO A 147 -2.37 -0.04 0.02
N ALA A 148 -3.70 -0.16 0.07
CA ALA A 148 -4.44 -0.97 -0.90
C ALA A 148 -4.44 -0.34 -2.29
N GLU A 149 -4.42 0.99 -2.37
CA GLU A 149 -4.28 1.73 -3.61
C GLU A 149 -2.80 1.96 -3.98
N ARG A 150 -2.47 1.67 -5.25
CA ARG A 150 -1.14 1.87 -5.80
C ARG A 150 -1.14 3.07 -6.72
N TYR A 151 -0.46 4.12 -6.29
CA TYR A 151 -0.19 5.28 -7.14
C TYR A 151 1.00 5.02 -8.05
N SER A 152 0.97 5.66 -9.22
CA SER A 152 2.10 5.67 -10.14
C SER A 152 3.31 6.36 -9.52
N LEU A 153 4.51 6.04 -10.03
CA LEU A 153 5.73 6.70 -9.56
C LEU A 153 5.69 8.22 -9.81
N ALA A 154 5.04 8.66 -10.89
CA ALA A 154 4.87 10.07 -11.22
C ALA A 154 4.02 10.80 -10.16
N GLU A 155 2.85 10.26 -9.80
CA GLU A 155 1.99 10.82 -8.76
C GLU A 155 2.70 10.88 -7.39
N LYS A 156 3.44 9.82 -7.05
CA LYS A 156 4.24 9.78 -5.82
C LYS A 156 5.33 10.85 -5.81
N SER A 157 6.01 11.06 -6.94
CA SER A 157 7.08 12.06 -7.06
C SER A 157 6.56 13.50 -6.96
N ASP A 158 5.38 13.77 -7.53
CA ASP A 158 4.72 15.07 -7.44
C ASP A 158 4.24 15.33 -6.00
N ALA A 159 3.62 14.34 -5.36
CA ALA A 159 3.24 14.43 -3.95
C ALA A 159 4.45 14.64 -3.03
N MET A 160 5.57 13.97 -3.29
CA MET A 160 6.82 14.11 -2.53
C MET A 160 7.37 15.54 -2.58
N THR A 161 7.25 16.19 -3.73
CA THR A 161 7.71 17.58 -3.94
C THR A 161 6.81 18.59 -3.24
N LYS A 162 5.51 18.28 -3.11
CA LYS A 162 4.52 19.15 -2.47
C LYS A 162 4.50 19.03 -0.94
N LEU A 163 4.84 17.86 -0.40
CA LEU A 163 4.75 17.55 1.02
C LEU A 163 6.07 17.79 1.78
N THR A 164 6.79 18.88 1.51
CA THR A 164 8.12 19.14 2.11
C THR A 164 8.10 19.38 3.62
N ALA A 165 6.95 19.78 4.18
CA ALA A 165 6.79 20.02 5.61
C ALA A 165 6.81 18.75 6.47
N LEU A 166 6.60 17.57 5.88
CA LEU A 166 6.61 16.31 6.61
C LEU A 166 8.05 15.81 6.86
N PRO A 167 8.30 15.17 8.02
CA PRO A 167 9.57 14.49 8.28
C PRO A 167 9.92 13.50 7.16
N TRP A 168 11.22 13.34 6.87
CA TRP A 168 11.67 12.47 5.78
C TRP A 168 11.15 11.03 5.91
N GLU A 169 11.17 10.46 7.12
CA GLU A 169 10.68 9.09 7.36
C GLU A 169 9.19 8.97 7.04
N ALA A 170 8.37 9.91 7.53
CA ALA A 170 6.94 9.96 7.23
C ALA A 170 6.69 10.08 5.72
N ARG A 171 7.48 10.89 5.00
CA ARG A 171 7.36 10.98 3.53
C ARG A 171 7.69 9.67 2.83
N MET A 172 8.70 8.94 3.29
CA MET A 172 9.07 7.66 2.69
C MET A 172 8.03 6.57 2.93
N VAL A 173 7.42 6.56 4.13
CA VAL A 173 6.40 5.57 4.50
C VAL A 173 5.04 5.94 3.90
N ASP A 174 4.54 7.15 4.15
CA ASP A 174 3.16 7.52 3.84
C ASP A 174 2.98 7.90 2.36
N VAL A 175 3.95 8.63 1.78
CA VAL A 175 3.85 9.12 0.39
C VAL A 175 4.43 8.12 -0.60
N MET A 176 5.67 7.67 -0.35
CA MET A 176 6.35 6.75 -1.27
C MET A 176 5.89 5.30 -1.07
N GLN A 177 5.28 4.96 0.08
CA GLN A 177 4.80 3.62 0.41
C GLN A 177 5.92 2.57 0.48
N TYR A 178 7.12 2.99 0.92
CA TYR A 178 8.20 2.07 1.21
C TYR A 178 7.93 1.28 2.49
N SER A 179 8.49 0.07 2.58
CA SER A 179 8.40 -0.71 3.82
C SER A 179 9.30 -0.09 4.90
N ALA A 180 8.97 -0.28 6.17
CA ALA A 180 9.80 0.20 7.28
C ALA A 180 11.26 -0.29 7.17
N ALA A 181 11.46 -1.55 6.78
CA ALA A 181 12.80 -2.11 6.56
C ALA A 181 13.56 -1.44 5.42
N ASP A 182 12.87 -1.05 4.34
CA ASP A 182 13.49 -0.29 3.25
C ASP A 182 13.88 1.12 3.70
N VAL A 183 13.04 1.79 4.50
CA VAL A 183 13.31 3.12 5.05
C VAL A 183 14.50 3.09 6.00
N GLU A 184 14.62 2.08 6.85
CA GLU A 184 15.80 1.89 7.71
C GLU A 184 17.09 1.67 6.91
N ARG A 185 17.02 0.91 5.81
CA ARG A 185 18.15 0.75 4.88
C ARG A 185 18.52 2.09 4.24
N MET A 186 17.54 2.85 3.75
CA MET A 186 17.78 4.16 3.14
C MET A 186 18.33 5.18 4.15
N LYS A 187 17.89 5.11 5.42
CA LYS A 187 18.40 5.96 6.49
C LYS A 187 19.87 5.71 6.75
N ARG A 188 20.30 4.44 6.77
CA ARG A 188 21.71 4.07 6.89
C ARG A 188 22.53 4.57 5.72
N GLN A 189 22.08 4.33 4.49
CA GLN A 189 22.74 4.85 3.29
C GLN A 189 22.87 6.38 3.33
N ARG A 190 21.81 7.09 3.72
CA ARG A 190 21.84 8.55 3.86
C ARG A 190 22.83 9.04 4.91
N LEU A 191 22.94 8.33 6.04
CA LEU A 191 23.92 8.66 7.07
C LEU A 191 25.34 8.43 6.55
N ASP A 192 25.59 7.30 5.87
CA ASP A 192 26.87 6.99 5.26
C ASP A 192 27.27 8.07 4.22
N ASP A 193 26.34 8.45 3.34
CA ASP A 193 26.53 9.52 2.36
C ASP A 193 26.85 10.86 3.03
N MET A 194 26.08 11.26 4.06
CA MET A 194 26.34 12.48 4.81
C MET A 194 27.70 12.47 5.53
N THR A 195 28.12 11.32 6.08
CA THR A 195 29.43 11.20 6.71
C THR A 195 30.56 11.27 5.69
N SER A 196 30.38 10.66 4.51
CA SER A 196 31.32 10.73 3.40
C SER A 196 31.45 12.15 2.85
N GLU A 197 30.33 12.85 2.66
CA GLU A 197 30.31 14.26 2.24
C GLU A 197 30.96 15.17 3.28
N MET A 198 30.68 14.95 4.58
CA MET A 198 31.30 15.71 5.66
C MET A 198 32.82 15.49 5.69
N MET A 199 33.30 14.25 5.55
CA MET A 199 34.72 13.94 5.46
C MET A 199 35.38 14.58 4.23
N ALA A 200 34.73 14.51 3.06
CA ALA A 200 35.20 15.17 1.85
C ALA A 200 35.26 16.69 2.01
N SER A 201 34.28 17.29 2.69
CA SER A 201 34.27 18.73 2.99
C SER A 201 35.37 19.16 3.97
N PHE A 202 35.74 18.29 4.92
CA PHE A 202 36.88 18.53 5.81
C PHE A 202 38.22 18.47 5.07
N ASP A 203 38.37 17.51 4.16
CA ASP A 203 39.57 17.38 3.32
C ASP A 203 39.70 18.59 2.38
N GLN A 204 38.58 19.08 1.84
CA GLN A 204 38.53 20.23 0.95
C GLN A 204 38.71 21.59 1.67
N GLN A 205 38.38 21.68 2.97
CA GLN A 205 38.69 22.84 3.83
C GLN A 205 40.12 22.84 4.36
N ASN A 206 40.88 21.76 4.17
CA ASN A 206 42.28 21.66 4.60
C ASN A 206 43.23 21.28 3.46
N PRO A 207 43.30 22.07 2.36
CA PRO A 207 44.12 21.75 1.19
C PRO A 207 45.63 21.88 1.43
N ASP A 208 46.07 22.47 2.55
CA ASP A 208 47.48 22.71 2.83
C ASP A 208 48.04 21.74 3.88
N GLY A 209 48.51 20.60 3.39
CA GLY A 209 49.62 19.91 4.04
C GLY A 209 50.82 20.85 4.10
N LEU A 210 51.21 21.26 5.31
CA LEU A 210 52.34 22.15 5.61
C LEU A 210 53.58 21.88 4.71
N PRO A 211 54.03 22.83 3.88
CA PRO A 211 55.34 22.75 3.28
C PRO A 211 56.41 23.10 4.32
N VAL A 212 57.34 22.16 4.49
CA VAL A 212 58.56 22.30 5.28
C VAL A 212 59.52 23.24 4.57
N GLY A 213 59.83 24.40 5.17
CA GLY A 213 61.12 25.11 4.97
C GLY A 213 61.15 26.41 4.16
N ALA A 214 61.14 27.54 4.89
CA ALA A 214 61.88 28.82 4.68
C ALA A 214 61.60 29.73 3.46
N PRO A 215 61.97 31.04 3.51
CA PRO A 215 61.75 32.04 4.56
C PRO A 215 61.06 33.33 4.04
N ALA A 216 60.50 34.08 4.99
CA ALA A 216 60.14 35.50 5.04
C ALA A 216 60.05 36.34 3.74
N ALA A 217 58.84 36.83 3.45
CA ALA A 217 58.63 38.12 2.80
C ALA A 217 57.62 38.92 3.64
N ALA A 218 58.03 40.13 4.05
CA ALA A 218 57.27 41.05 4.87
C ALA A 218 56.11 41.69 4.08
N GLY A 219 54.95 41.80 4.71
CA GLY A 219 53.80 42.55 4.22
C GLY A 219 52.81 42.78 5.36
N THR A 220 52.45 44.04 5.57
CA THR A 220 51.61 44.57 6.65
C THR A 220 50.13 44.22 6.50
N GLU A 221 49.61 43.30 7.32
CA GLU A 221 48.16 43.06 7.52
C GLU A 221 47.87 42.83 9.02
N GLY A 222 47.79 43.92 9.78
CA GLY A 222 47.92 43.90 11.24
C GLY A 222 46.66 43.63 12.08
N THR A 223 45.52 43.26 11.51
CA THR A 223 44.28 43.08 12.31
C THR A 223 43.44 41.85 11.94
N GLU A 224 43.23 41.55 10.66
CA GLU A 224 42.37 40.42 10.28
C GLU A 224 43.03 39.04 10.44
N GLU A 225 44.33 38.91 10.16
CA GLU A 225 45.06 37.65 10.37
C GLU A 225 45.21 37.33 11.86
N ALA A 226 45.35 38.36 12.70
CA ALA A 226 45.42 38.20 14.14
C ALA A 226 44.11 37.64 14.71
N ASP A 227 42.96 38.16 14.27
CA ASP A 227 41.63 37.71 14.72
C ASP A 227 41.30 36.29 14.23
N LYS A 228 41.66 35.95 12.97
CA LYS A 228 41.53 34.58 12.45
C LYS A 228 42.43 33.62 13.22
N SER A 229 43.67 34.01 13.55
CA SER A 229 44.59 33.19 14.34
C SER A 229 44.11 32.96 15.79
N LEU A 230 43.40 33.93 16.37
CA LEU A 230 42.82 33.83 17.72
C LEU A 230 41.61 32.90 17.73
N ASN A 231 40.73 33.01 16.72
CA ASN A 231 39.56 32.14 16.58
C ASN A 231 39.98 30.67 16.40
N THR A 232 40.96 30.40 15.53
CA THR A 232 41.48 29.04 15.31
C THR A 232 42.04 28.44 16.61
N ARG A 233 42.79 29.22 17.40
CA ARG A 233 43.29 28.77 18.72
C ARG A 233 42.16 28.50 19.72
N ALA A 234 41.11 29.32 19.73
CA ALA A 234 39.95 29.12 20.60
C ALA A 234 39.14 27.86 20.24
N VAL A 235 38.98 27.58 18.94
CA VAL A 235 38.34 26.35 18.46
C VAL A 235 39.17 25.11 18.83
N ALA A 236 40.50 25.17 18.67
CA ALA A 236 41.41 24.10 19.07
C ALA A 236 41.35 23.83 20.59
N LEU A 237 41.25 24.87 21.42
CA LEU A 237 41.09 24.75 22.88
C LEU A 237 39.80 24.00 23.22
N GLY A 238 38.68 24.37 22.60
CA GLY A 238 37.41 23.69 22.77
C GLY A 238 37.44 22.22 22.33
N ALA A 239 38.17 21.91 21.26
CA ALA A 239 38.35 20.53 20.77
C ALA A 239 39.17 19.67 21.76
N LEU A 240 40.27 20.19 22.30
CA LEU A 240 41.12 19.48 23.26
C LEU A 240 40.39 19.20 24.59
N ILE A 241 39.58 20.15 25.07
CA ILE A 241 38.77 19.95 26.28
C ILE A 241 37.69 18.89 26.04
N ARG A 242 37.06 18.86 24.85
CA ARG A 242 36.12 17.78 24.48
C ARG A 242 36.79 16.41 24.35
N ALA A 243 38.07 16.38 23.97
CA ALA A 243 38.90 15.17 23.93
C ALA A 243 39.38 14.71 25.32
N GLY A 244 39.03 15.42 26.40
CA GLY A 244 39.34 15.03 27.78
C GLY A 244 40.65 15.60 28.34
N VAL A 245 41.30 16.53 27.63
CA VAL A 245 42.51 17.22 28.15
C VAL A 245 42.12 18.23 29.22
N LEU A 246 42.89 18.28 30.32
CA LEU A 246 42.68 19.26 31.39
C LEU A 246 42.71 20.70 30.82
N PRO A 247 41.74 21.58 31.15
CA PRO A 247 41.63 22.91 30.56
C PRO A 247 42.90 23.77 30.63
N LYS A 248 43.66 23.66 31.73
CA LYS A 248 44.94 24.37 31.89
C LYS A 248 46.01 23.90 30.90
N SER A 249 46.09 22.59 30.64
CA SER A 249 47.05 22.01 29.69
C SER A 249 46.64 22.28 28.24
N ALA A 250 45.34 22.23 27.94
CA ALA A 250 44.82 22.60 26.63
C ALA A 250 45.06 24.09 26.31
N ALA A 251 44.95 24.98 27.30
CA ALA A 251 45.25 26.41 27.14
C ALA A 251 46.73 26.66 26.85
N GLU A 252 47.63 25.94 27.55
CA GLU A 252 49.07 26.02 27.30
C GLU A 252 49.43 25.54 25.88
N GLN A 253 48.86 24.42 25.43
CA GLN A 253 49.10 23.87 24.10
C GLN A 253 48.56 24.75 22.97
N THR A 254 47.50 25.53 23.23
CA THR A 254 46.90 26.45 22.26
C THR A 254 47.47 27.86 22.34
N GLY A 255 48.46 28.09 23.21
CA GLY A 255 49.16 29.37 23.34
C GLY A 255 48.39 30.45 24.10
N PHE A 256 47.35 30.09 24.87
CA PHE A 256 46.69 31.01 25.78
C PHE A 256 47.36 30.98 27.15
N GLN A 257 48.06 32.06 27.49
CA GLN A 257 48.67 32.25 28.80
C GLN A 257 47.72 33.07 29.69
N ASN A 258 47.57 32.67 30.96
CA ASN A 258 46.75 33.35 31.99
C ASN A 258 45.22 33.25 31.84
N LEU A 259 44.69 32.16 31.28
CA LEU A 259 43.25 31.88 31.38
C LEU A 259 42.89 31.25 32.73
N ASN A 260 42.02 31.92 33.48
CA ASN A 260 41.42 31.37 34.70
C ASN A 260 40.21 30.52 34.33
N PHE A 261 40.34 29.21 34.45
CA PHE A 261 39.20 28.29 34.34
C PHE A 261 38.54 28.13 35.71
N TRP A 262 37.23 28.35 35.78
CA TRP A 262 36.44 28.02 36.95
C TRP A 262 36.13 26.52 36.95
N ASP A 263 36.17 25.87 38.11
CA ASP A 263 35.89 24.44 38.23
C ASP A 263 34.51 24.11 37.63
N ASN A 264 34.47 23.13 36.72
CA ASN A 264 33.32 22.70 35.91
C ASN A 264 32.81 23.65 34.79
N ALA A 265 33.52 24.73 34.45
CA ALA A 265 33.14 25.56 33.30
C ALA A 265 33.66 24.98 31.97
N ARG A 266 32.75 24.67 31.03
CA ARG A 266 33.09 24.30 29.65
C ARG A 266 33.15 25.58 28.79
N PRO A 267 34.25 25.86 28.08
CA PRO A 267 34.28 27.00 27.16
C PRO A 267 33.34 26.76 25.98
N ILE A 268 32.44 27.72 25.74
CA ILE A 268 31.50 27.73 24.61
C ILE A 268 32.03 28.73 23.58
N THR A 269 32.33 28.27 22.37
CA THR A 269 32.55 29.16 21.22
C THR A 269 31.17 29.60 20.73
N ILE A 270 30.80 30.85 20.97
CA ILE A 270 29.59 31.45 20.39
C ILE A 270 29.89 31.69 18.91
N ARG A 271 29.15 31.03 18.02
CA ARG A 271 29.19 31.36 16.59
C ARG A 271 28.39 32.64 16.40
N ASP A 272 29.03 33.65 15.85
CA ASP A 272 28.34 34.87 15.44
C ASP A 272 27.41 34.52 14.27
N HIS A 273 26.10 34.63 14.50
CA HIS A 273 25.12 34.55 13.42
C HIS A 273 24.93 35.97 12.91
N GLY A 274 25.76 36.35 11.94
CA GLY A 274 25.67 37.68 11.31
C GLY A 274 24.30 37.93 10.69
N GLU A 275 23.81 39.15 10.91
CA GLU A 275 22.68 39.78 10.20
C GLU A 275 22.97 40.02 8.71
#